data_AF-D7LJT7-F1
#
_entry.id   AF-D7LJT7-F1
#
_cell.length_a   1.000
_cell.length_b   1.000
_cell.length_c   1.000
_cell.angle_alpha   90.00
_cell.angle_beta   90.00
_cell.angle_gamma   90.00
#
_symmetry.space_group_name_H-M   'P 1'
#
loop_
_entity.id
_entity.type
_entity.pdbx_description
1 polymer ?
#
loop_
_entity_poly.entity_id
_entity_poly.type
_entity_poly.pdbx_seq_one_letter_code
_entity_poly.pdbx_strand_id
1 'polypeptide(L)'
;IKTAIGRGGYVKDVYVRGMTMNTMKYVFWMTGSYGSHPDEHYDPKALPVIQNINYQDMVAENVTMPAQLAGISGDQFTGICISNVTITLSKKPKKVLWNCTDVSGYTSGVTPQPCQLLPEKQPGTIVPCNFPEDPIPIDEVKLQRCYSRRRNM
;
A
#
# COMPACT_ATOMS: atom_id res chain seq x y z
N ILE A 1 -4.83 -0.16 2.32
CA ILE A 1 -6.08 -0.86 1.93
C ILE A 1 -6.57 -1.67 3.12
N LYS A 2 -7.86 -1.61 3.47
CA LYS A 2 -8.40 -2.30 4.66
C LYS A 2 -9.70 -2.96 4.29
N THR A 3 -9.84 -4.23 4.62
CA THR A 3 -11.05 -5.01 4.39
C THR A 3 -11.16 -6.14 5.41
N ALA A 4 -12.22 -6.93 5.32
CA ALA A 4 -12.46 -8.10 6.13
C ALA A 4 -13.31 -9.12 5.37
N ILE A 5 -13.28 -10.37 5.84
CA ILE A 5 -14.29 -11.36 5.46
C ILE A 5 -15.68 -10.76 5.76
N GLY A 6 -16.60 -10.91 4.82
CA GLY A 6 -17.95 -10.39 4.87
C GLY A 6 -18.13 -8.97 4.33
N ARG A 7 -17.09 -8.39 3.72
CA ARG A 7 -17.21 -7.14 2.95
C ARG A 7 -17.57 -7.37 1.48
N GLY A 8 -17.15 -8.50 0.90
CA GLY A 8 -17.32 -8.78 -0.53
C GLY A 8 -16.73 -7.69 -1.43
N GLY A 9 -17.21 -7.61 -2.68
CA GLY A 9 -16.84 -6.55 -3.62
C GLY A 9 -15.37 -6.60 -4.06
N TYR A 10 -14.79 -5.44 -4.36
CA TYR A 10 -13.41 -5.36 -4.84
C TYR A 10 -12.71 -4.05 -4.45
N VAL A 11 -11.39 -4.13 -4.34
CA VAL A 11 -10.47 -2.99 -4.44
C VAL A 11 -9.41 -3.40 -5.44
N LYS A 12 -9.47 -2.83 -6.64
CA LYS A 12 -8.56 -3.16 -7.73
C LYS A 12 -8.14 -1.94 -8.50
N ASP A 13 -7.06 -2.09 -9.25
CA ASP A 13 -6.56 -1.08 -10.18
C ASP A 13 -6.24 0.24 -9.44
N VAL A 14 -5.46 0.09 -8.36
CA VAL A 14 -5.03 1.21 -7.51
C VAL A 14 -3.63 1.63 -7.92
N TYR A 15 -3.46 2.93 -8.17
CA TYR A 15 -2.22 3.51 -8.67
C TYR A 15 -1.79 4.70 -7.80
N VAL A 16 -0.58 4.63 -7.25
CA VAL A 16 0.01 5.69 -6.43
C VAL A 16 1.41 5.97 -6.96
N ARG A 17 1.65 7.18 -7.46
CA ARG A 17 2.95 7.59 -7.99
C ARG A 17 3.42 8.93 -7.42
N GLY A 18 4.72 9.10 -7.26
CA GLY A 18 5.33 10.42 -6.99
C GLY A 18 5.05 10.95 -5.59
N MET A 19 4.78 10.07 -4.62
CA MET A 19 4.40 10.48 -3.27
C MET A 19 5.61 10.63 -2.37
N THR A 20 5.70 11.77 -1.67
CA THR A 20 6.63 11.98 -0.56
C THR A 20 5.88 11.92 0.77
N MET A 21 6.33 11.07 1.68
CA MET A 21 5.70 10.87 2.99
C MET A 21 6.68 11.18 4.12
N ASN A 22 6.20 11.79 5.20
CA ASN A 22 7.04 12.16 6.34
C ASN A 22 6.41 11.68 7.65
N THR A 23 7.21 11.08 8.53
CA THR A 23 6.80 10.66 9.89
C THR A 23 5.65 9.63 9.87
N MET A 24 5.80 8.62 9.02
CA MET A 24 4.78 7.57 8.87
C MET A 24 4.95 6.44 9.88
N LYS A 25 3.83 5.95 10.42
CA LYS A 25 3.83 4.65 11.12
C LYS A 25 4.06 3.49 10.14
N TYR A 26 3.30 3.49 9.05
CA TYR A 26 3.42 2.54 7.94
C TYR A 26 3.45 3.29 6.61
N VAL A 27 4.28 2.87 5.65
CA VAL A 27 4.18 3.34 4.26
C VAL A 27 3.09 2.53 3.57
N PHE A 28 3.21 1.20 3.63
CA PHE A 28 2.22 0.29 3.06
C PHE A 28 1.48 -0.46 4.17
N TRP A 29 0.18 -0.21 4.29
CA TRP A 29 -0.67 -0.96 5.22
C TRP A 29 -1.84 -1.60 4.49
N MET A 30 -1.83 -2.94 4.50
CA MET A 30 -2.92 -3.79 4.03
C MET A 30 -3.35 -4.74 5.14
N THR A 31 -4.66 -4.88 5.35
CA THR A 31 -5.22 -5.83 6.33
C THR A 31 -6.55 -6.38 5.84
N GLY A 32 -6.68 -7.71 5.89
CA GLY A 32 -7.91 -8.47 5.66
C GLY A 32 -8.70 -8.77 6.94
N SER A 33 -8.39 -8.13 8.07
CA SER A 33 -9.02 -8.38 9.37
C SER A 33 -9.56 -7.12 10.03
N TYR A 34 -10.06 -6.17 9.23
CA TYR A 34 -10.59 -4.89 9.71
C TYR A 34 -12.06 -5.01 10.17
N GLY A 35 -12.26 -5.47 11.42
CA GLY A 35 -13.49 -6.11 11.90
C GLY A 35 -14.73 -5.27 12.26
N SER A 36 -14.89 -4.04 11.78
CA SER A 36 -16.19 -3.35 11.91
C SER A 36 -17.05 -3.65 10.70
N HIS A 37 -18.36 -3.85 10.88
CA HIS A 37 -19.37 -3.99 9.82
C HIS A 37 -20.50 -2.96 10.05
N PRO A 38 -21.21 -2.52 8.99
CA PRO A 38 -22.25 -1.49 9.12
C PRO A 38 -23.51 -1.98 9.86
N ASP A 39 -23.82 -3.26 9.72
CA ASP A 39 -24.96 -3.94 10.35
C ASP A 39 -24.67 -5.45 10.49
N GLU A 40 -25.68 -6.23 10.91
CA GLU A 40 -25.60 -7.69 11.09
C GLU A 40 -26.11 -8.50 9.88
N HIS A 41 -26.56 -7.85 8.81
CA HIS A 41 -27.18 -8.50 7.63
C HIS A 41 -26.19 -8.76 6.48
N TYR A 42 -24.90 -8.47 6.67
CA TYR A 42 -23.86 -8.79 5.68
C TYR A 42 -23.67 -10.30 5.55
N ASP A 43 -23.24 -10.75 4.37
CA ASP A 43 -22.86 -12.15 4.17
C ASP A 43 -21.51 -12.41 4.86
N PRO A 44 -21.44 -13.21 5.95
CA PRO A 44 -20.20 -13.45 6.68
C PRO A 44 -19.18 -14.31 5.92
N LYS A 45 -19.52 -14.80 4.71
CA LYS A 45 -18.62 -15.56 3.84
C LYS A 45 -18.16 -14.76 2.63
N ALA A 46 -18.64 -13.52 2.44
CA ALA A 46 -18.30 -12.73 1.27
C ALA A 46 -16.82 -12.31 1.29
N LEU A 47 -16.07 -12.75 0.30
CA LEU A 47 -14.64 -12.45 0.15
C LEU A 47 -14.43 -11.27 -0.81
N PRO A 48 -13.61 -10.26 -0.44
CA PRO A 48 -13.30 -9.12 -1.29
C PRO A 48 -12.17 -9.44 -2.27
N VAL A 49 -12.32 -9.06 -3.55
CA VAL A 49 -11.20 -9.16 -4.50
C VAL A 49 -10.25 -7.98 -4.31
N ILE A 50 -9.02 -8.26 -3.85
CA ILE A 50 -7.95 -7.26 -3.71
C ILE A 50 -6.82 -7.58 -4.68
N GLN A 51 -6.72 -6.81 -5.76
CA GLN A 51 -5.77 -7.12 -6.85
C GLN A 51 -5.22 -5.88 -7.55
N ASN A 52 -4.08 -5.99 -8.22
CA ASN A 52 -3.50 -4.94 -9.06
C ASN A 52 -3.31 -3.60 -8.32
N ILE A 53 -2.44 -3.63 -7.30
CA ILE A 53 -2.14 -2.49 -6.44
C ILE A 53 -0.72 -2.01 -6.72
N ASN A 54 -0.56 -0.78 -7.20
CA ASN A 54 0.67 -0.28 -7.78
C ASN A 54 1.18 0.96 -7.05
N TYR A 55 2.44 0.90 -6.61
CA TYR A 55 3.16 1.98 -5.94
C TYR A 55 4.46 2.25 -6.69
N GLN A 56 4.67 3.48 -7.15
CA GLN A 56 5.86 3.82 -7.93
C GLN A 56 6.44 5.19 -7.57
N ASP A 57 7.76 5.33 -7.63
CA ASP A 57 8.45 6.62 -7.49
C ASP A 57 8.09 7.33 -6.18
N MET A 58 8.26 6.63 -5.06
CA MET A 58 7.89 7.14 -3.73
C MET A 58 9.10 7.31 -2.83
N VAL A 59 9.06 8.34 -2.00
CA VAL A 59 10.05 8.58 -0.94
C VAL A 59 9.32 8.70 0.38
N ALA A 60 9.77 7.97 1.41
CA ALA A 60 9.20 8.07 2.74
C ALA A 60 10.29 8.25 3.79
N GLU A 61 10.13 9.23 4.66
CA GLU A 61 11.12 9.57 5.70
C GLU A 61 10.54 9.41 7.10
N ASN A 62 11.43 9.15 8.06
CA ASN A 62 11.09 8.99 9.47
C ASN A 62 10.01 7.90 9.70
N VAL A 63 10.18 6.74 9.06
CA VAL A 63 9.19 5.66 9.05
C VAL A 63 9.38 4.68 10.21
N THR A 64 8.31 4.31 10.90
CA THR A 64 8.36 3.33 12.00
C THR A 64 8.47 1.88 11.49
N MET A 65 7.69 1.53 10.46
CA MET A 65 7.72 0.22 9.80
C MET A 65 7.38 0.42 8.31
N PRO A 66 8.23 -0.01 7.37
CA PRO A 66 7.93 0.07 5.93
C PRO A 66 6.57 -0.50 5.55
N ALA A 67 6.29 -1.75 5.94
CA ALA A 67 5.06 -2.40 5.54
C ALA A 67 4.48 -3.40 6.55
N GLN A 68 3.16 -3.37 6.64
CA GLN A 68 2.32 -4.39 7.26
C GLN A 68 1.29 -4.83 6.21
N LEU A 69 1.49 -6.00 5.61
CA LEU A 69 0.69 -6.51 4.50
C LEU A 69 0.10 -7.86 4.90
N ALA A 70 -1.15 -7.86 5.33
CA ALA A 70 -1.87 -9.07 5.69
C ALA A 70 -3.11 -9.22 4.81
N GLY A 71 -3.14 -10.24 3.96
CA GLY A 71 -4.33 -10.65 3.23
C GLY A 71 -5.35 -11.39 4.11
N ILE A 72 -6.25 -12.11 3.46
CA ILE A 72 -7.18 -13.02 4.12
C ILE A 72 -6.66 -14.46 3.91
N SER A 73 -6.67 -15.27 4.95
CA SER A 73 -6.29 -16.68 4.83
C SER A 73 -7.24 -17.39 3.86
N GLY A 74 -6.69 -17.99 2.80
CA GLY A 74 -7.47 -18.58 1.70
C GLY A 74 -7.93 -17.60 0.61
N ASP A 75 -7.70 -16.29 0.77
CA ASP A 75 -8.04 -15.23 -0.20
C ASP A 75 -6.95 -14.14 -0.19
N GLN A 76 -5.83 -14.50 -0.82
CA GLN A 76 -4.63 -13.67 -0.87
C GLN A 76 -4.86 -12.35 -1.61
N PHE A 77 -4.23 -11.28 -1.14
CA PHE A 77 -4.17 -10.03 -1.92
C PHE A 77 -3.06 -10.16 -2.98
N THR A 78 -3.41 -9.99 -4.26
CA THR A 78 -2.52 -10.31 -5.38
C THR A 78 -2.15 -9.09 -6.21
N GLY A 79 -1.16 -9.24 -7.09
CA GLY A 79 -0.79 -8.19 -8.04
C GLY A 79 -0.28 -6.92 -7.38
N ILE A 80 0.40 -7.03 -6.23
CA ILE A 80 1.07 -5.90 -5.59
C ILE A 80 2.36 -5.60 -6.37
N CYS A 81 2.51 -4.37 -6.85
CA CYS A 81 3.74 -3.88 -7.44
C CYS A 81 4.26 -2.68 -6.65
N ILE A 82 5.54 -2.74 -6.25
CA ILE A 82 6.24 -1.63 -5.59
C ILE A 82 7.55 -1.39 -6.35
N SER A 83 7.68 -0.24 -7.01
CA SER A 83 8.83 0.05 -7.87
C SER A 83 9.43 1.42 -7.57
N ASN A 84 10.76 1.52 -7.53
CA ASN A 84 11.50 2.75 -7.25
C ASN A 84 11.02 3.46 -5.97
N VAL A 85 11.13 2.77 -4.82
CA VAL A 85 10.67 3.29 -3.53
C VAL A 85 11.80 3.30 -2.52
N THR A 86 12.07 4.46 -1.93
CA THR A 86 13.08 4.62 -0.88
C THR A 86 12.43 5.01 0.45
N ILE A 87 12.68 4.23 1.50
CA ILE A 87 12.10 4.41 2.83
C ILE A 87 13.22 4.57 3.86
N THR A 88 13.33 5.76 4.42
CA THR A 88 14.24 6.08 5.53
C THR A 88 13.54 5.82 6.86
N LEU A 89 14.15 4.96 7.68
CA LEU A 89 13.60 4.58 8.98
C LEU A 89 13.72 5.71 10.01
N SER A 90 12.77 5.73 10.94
CA SER A 90 12.82 6.57 12.14
C SER A 90 13.95 6.15 13.09
N LYS A 91 14.25 6.97 14.10
CA LYS A 91 15.28 6.66 15.11
C LYS A 91 15.02 5.38 15.92
N LYS A 92 13.75 4.95 16.02
CA LYS A 92 13.33 3.75 16.78
C LYS A 92 12.34 2.93 15.95
N PRO A 93 12.78 2.28 14.86
CA PRO A 93 11.89 1.51 14.00
C PRO A 93 11.45 0.20 14.68
N LYS A 94 10.44 -0.45 14.12
CA LYS A 94 10.08 -1.82 14.50
C LYS A 94 11.20 -2.79 14.12
N LYS A 95 11.35 -3.87 14.89
CA LYS A 95 12.33 -4.94 14.60
C LYS A 95 12.01 -5.66 13.28
N VAL A 96 10.74 -5.95 13.06
CA VAL A 96 10.24 -6.45 11.77
C VAL A 96 9.90 -5.23 10.92
N LEU A 97 10.51 -5.11 9.74
CA LEU A 97 10.31 -3.97 8.84
C LEU A 97 9.24 -4.23 7.79
N TRP A 98 9.21 -5.47 7.28
CA TRP A 98 8.24 -5.95 6.32
C TRP A 98 7.55 -7.18 6.91
N ASN A 99 6.29 -7.01 7.31
CA ASN A 99 5.47 -8.11 7.80
C ASN A 99 4.44 -8.47 6.74
N CYS A 100 4.61 -9.64 6.12
CA CYS A 100 3.81 -10.07 4.97
C CYS A 100 3.18 -11.42 5.24
N THR A 101 1.88 -11.54 4.99
CA THR A 101 1.12 -12.79 5.10
C THR A 101 -0.01 -12.76 4.10
N ASP A 102 -0.24 -13.84 3.36
CA ASP A 102 -1.32 -13.95 2.38
C ASP A 102 -1.34 -12.79 1.37
N VAL A 103 -0.16 -12.40 0.87
CA VAL A 103 0.00 -11.39 -0.20
C VAL A 103 0.95 -11.87 -1.28
N SER A 104 0.78 -11.43 -2.52
CA SER A 104 1.69 -11.75 -3.63
C SER A 104 1.85 -10.60 -4.62
N GLY A 105 3.01 -10.56 -5.26
CA GLY A 105 3.41 -9.47 -6.12
C GLY A 105 4.89 -9.47 -6.41
N TYR A 106 5.44 -8.32 -6.77
CA TYR A 106 6.88 -8.14 -6.95
C TYR A 106 7.31 -6.72 -6.58
N THR A 107 8.60 -6.57 -6.33
CA THR A 107 9.23 -5.29 -6.10
C THR A 107 10.35 -5.03 -7.12
N SER A 108 10.79 -3.78 -7.24
CA SER A 108 11.98 -3.43 -8.02
C SER A 108 12.57 -2.12 -7.52
N GLY A 109 13.86 -2.11 -7.14
CA GLY A 109 14.50 -0.89 -6.63
C GLY A 109 13.84 -0.35 -5.36
N VAL A 110 13.55 -1.23 -4.39
CA VAL A 110 12.89 -0.86 -3.12
C VAL A 110 13.86 -1.01 -1.96
N THR A 111 14.03 0.06 -1.18
CA THR A 111 14.87 0.06 0.04
C THR A 111 14.06 0.53 1.25
N PRO A 112 14.10 -0.18 2.39
CA PRO A 112 14.86 -1.40 2.68
C PRO A 112 14.23 -2.65 2.04
N GLN A 113 15.01 -3.74 1.95
CA GLN A 113 14.62 -4.97 1.26
C GLN A 113 13.24 -5.50 1.73
N PRO A 114 12.30 -5.73 0.80
CA PRO A 114 10.98 -6.30 1.09
C PRO A 114 11.01 -7.76 1.56
N CYS A 115 9.84 -8.24 1.99
CA CYS A 115 9.61 -9.64 2.35
C CYS A 115 9.64 -10.58 1.13
N GLN A 116 9.84 -11.88 1.36
CA GLN A 116 9.97 -12.90 0.31
C GLN A 116 8.72 -13.07 -0.56
N LEU A 117 7.54 -12.67 -0.07
CA LEU A 117 6.29 -12.69 -0.83
C LEU A 117 6.21 -11.58 -1.91
N LEU A 118 7.14 -10.62 -1.86
CA LEU A 118 7.30 -9.54 -2.84
C LEU A 118 8.74 -9.53 -3.37
N PRO A 119 9.16 -10.60 -4.08
CA PRO A 119 10.53 -10.73 -4.56
C PRO A 119 10.92 -9.59 -5.48
N GLU A 120 12.20 -9.25 -5.49
CA GLU A 120 12.74 -8.31 -6.46
C GLU A 120 12.71 -8.96 -7.86
N LYS A 121 12.03 -8.30 -8.81
CA LYS A 121 11.78 -8.86 -10.14
C LYS A 121 13.06 -9.04 -10.96
N GLN A 122 13.94 -8.02 -10.93
CA GLN A 122 15.23 -8.01 -11.62
C GLN A 122 16.24 -7.19 -10.80
N PRO A 123 17.17 -7.84 -10.07
CA PRO A 123 18.17 -7.13 -9.29
C PRO A 123 19.02 -6.19 -10.15
N GLY A 124 19.24 -4.96 -9.68
CA GLY A 124 20.05 -3.95 -10.37
C GLY A 124 19.35 -3.25 -11.55
N THR A 125 18.11 -3.62 -11.89
CA THR A 125 17.30 -2.93 -12.91
C THR A 125 15.97 -2.49 -12.31
N ILE A 126 15.61 -1.23 -12.48
CA ILE A 126 14.30 -0.72 -12.08
C ILE A 126 13.27 -1.10 -13.15
N VAL A 127 12.41 -2.04 -12.83
CA VAL A 127 11.25 -2.45 -13.61
C VAL A 127 10.03 -1.68 -13.09
N PRO A 128 9.40 -0.81 -13.90
CA PRO A 128 8.25 -0.02 -13.46
C PRO A 128 7.02 -0.90 -13.19
N CYS A 129 6.09 -0.35 -12.41
CA CYS A 129 4.76 -0.93 -12.26
C CYS A 129 3.90 -0.63 -13.49
N ASN A 130 2.86 -1.45 -13.71
CA ASN A 130 2.01 -1.33 -14.89
C ASN A 130 0.96 -0.23 -14.72
N PHE A 131 1.38 1.03 -14.82
CA PHE A 131 0.48 2.18 -14.79
C PHE A 131 -0.25 2.36 -16.13
N PRO A 132 -1.49 2.87 -16.12
CA PRO A 132 -2.18 3.27 -17.35
C PRO A 132 -1.35 4.33 -18.09
N GLU A 133 -1.27 4.18 -19.42
CA GLU A 133 -0.59 5.14 -20.30
C GLU A 133 -1.50 6.32 -20.66
N ASP A 134 -2.80 6.05 -20.78
CA ASP A 134 -3.80 7.06 -21.08
C ASP A 134 -4.08 7.92 -19.84
N PRO A 135 -4.03 9.26 -19.94
CA PRO A 135 -4.38 10.13 -18.85
C PRO A 135 -5.86 9.98 -18.50
N ILE A 136 -6.15 9.88 -17.21
CA ILE A 136 -7.52 9.84 -16.69
C ILE A 136 -7.93 11.22 -16.15
N PRO A 137 -9.23 11.54 -16.04
CA PRO A 137 -9.67 12.89 -15.67
C PRO A 137 -9.07 13.45 -14.36
N ILE A 138 -8.69 12.58 -13.42
CA ILE A 138 -8.04 13.00 -12.16
C ILE A 138 -6.62 13.52 -12.36
N ASP A 139 -5.92 13.12 -13.43
CA ASP A 139 -4.55 13.55 -13.73
C ASP A 139 -4.50 15.03 -14.16
N GLU A 140 -5.62 15.57 -14.66
CA GLU A 140 -5.76 16.97 -15.03
C GLU A 140 -6.16 17.88 -13.87
N VAL A 141 -6.52 17.30 -12.72
CA VAL A 141 -6.99 18.07 -11.56
C VAL A 141 -5.84 18.84 -10.92
N LYS A 142 -5.93 20.17 -10.97
CA LYS A 142 -5.00 21.07 -10.29
C LYS A 142 -5.36 21.19 -8.81
N LEU A 143 -4.61 20.52 -7.95
CA LEU A 143 -4.77 20.64 -6.50
C LEU A 143 -4.34 22.04 -6.02
N GLN A 144 -5.18 22.66 -5.19
CA GLN A 144 -4.85 23.90 -4.49
C GLN A 144 -4.36 23.59 -3.07
N ARG A 145 -3.38 24.36 -2.58
CA ARG A 145 -2.90 24.25 -1.20
C ARG A 145 -3.81 25.04 -0.26
N CYS A 146 -4.48 24.33 0.64
CA CYS A 146 -5.23 24.92 1.73
C CYS A 146 -4.35 25.00 2.99
N TYR A 147 -4.47 26.10 3.74
CA TYR A 147 -3.78 26.27 5.03
C TYR A 147 -4.82 26.59 6.11
N SER A 148 -4.76 25.89 7.24
CA SER A 148 -5.51 26.25 8.44
C SER A 148 -4.58 26.95 9.42
N ARG A 149 -4.92 28.18 9.82
CA ARG A 149 -4.21 28.88 10.89
C ARG A 149 -4.76 28.38 12.23
N ARG A 150 -3.91 27.75 13.05
CA ARG A 150 -4.25 27.60 14.48
C ARG A 150 -4.29 29.01 15.07
N ARG A 151 -5.45 29.45 15.57
CA ARG A 151 -5.46 30.56 16.52
C ARG A 151 -4.75 30.06 17.77
N ASN A 152 -3.64 30.71 18.14
CA ASN A 152 -3.04 30.48 19.44
C ASN A 152 -4.12 30.79 20.49
N MET A 153 -4.41 29.80 21.34
CA MET A 153 -5.31 29.93 22.48
C MET A 153 -4.49 30.28 23.72
#